data_AF-A0A7S3Q7J6-F1
#
_entry.id   AF-A0A7S3Q7J6-F1
#
_cell.length_a   1.000
_cell.length_b   1.000
_cell.length_c   1.000
_cell.angle_alpha   90.00
_cell.angle_beta   90.00
_cell.angle_gamma   90.00
#
_symmetry.space_group_name_H-M   'P 1'
#
loop_
_entity.id
_entity.type
_entity.pdbx_description
1 polymer ?
#
loop_
_entity_poly.entity_id
_entity_poly.type
_entity_poly.pdbx_seq_one_letter_code
_entity_poly.pdbx_strand_id
1 'polypeptide(L)'
;MESDGGVGRNIAEVLGRLGLKPLLFSAVGNDSRGEALVKRMVDECGILVTGIATTDTRTTESDGDDAEKEIIDQDLQMIPSPCIRVVNGLNTATYLALLESNGDLSTAIADMTVLGEIPLPDKETLLRAEYLVVDANPPMESLVTVAKAAVDAGVVVCFEPTSVPKARIAGQNKDFLKCLTFAYPNLDELYAMADGKKSKMDVRQAAVRVLNQMNDDISFLVITLGAEGVFLASMVGERGVAKFQHFPTEEIDIANCTGAGDTLAGSLINSLLNGSTIEEGVRRGMEYAKLSLRCGSRAISQQIK
;
A
#
# COMPACT_ATOMS: atom_id res chain seq x y z
N MET A 1 -17.60 -13.49 -7.42
CA MET A 1 -17.49 -12.96 -6.05
C MET A 1 -17.02 -11.53 -6.16
N GLU A 2 -17.60 -10.60 -5.41
CA GLU A 2 -17.16 -9.21 -5.36
C GLU A 2 -16.57 -8.97 -3.98
N SER A 3 -15.40 -8.32 -3.94
CA SER A 3 -14.69 -7.99 -2.71
C SER A 3 -13.97 -6.67 -2.92
N ASP A 4 -13.91 -5.85 -1.86
CA ASP A 4 -13.10 -4.64 -1.92
C ASP A 4 -11.63 -5.01 -2.08
N GLY A 5 -10.92 -4.27 -2.95
CA GLY A 5 -9.48 -4.39 -3.21
C GLY A 5 -8.71 -3.09 -2.97
N GLY A 6 -7.46 -3.04 -3.42
CA GLY A 6 -6.58 -1.87 -3.33
C GLY A 6 -5.55 -2.00 -2.21
N VAL A 7 -4.26 -2.00 -2.58
CA VAL A 7 -3.13 -2.18 -1.65
C VAL A 7 -3.15 -1.13 -0.55
N GLY A 8 -3.19 0.17 -0.91
CA GLY A 8 -3.24 1.24 0.09
C GLY A 8 -4.41 1.11 1.06
N ARG A 9 -5.60 0.73 0.58
CA ARG A 9 -6.78 0.49 1.42
C ARG A 9 -6.61 -0.73 2.30
N ASN A 10 -6.10 -1.84 1.77
CA ASN A 10 -5.87 -3.08 2.51
C ASN A 10 -4.91 -2.84 3.69
N ILE A 11 -3.80 -2.13 3.46
CA ILE A 11 -2.84 -1.79 4.52
C ILE A 11 -3.49 -0.87 5.56
N ALA A 12 -4.25 0.15 5.11
CA ALA A 12 -4.99 1.02 6.02
C ALA A 12 -6.03 0.25 6.86
N GLU A 13 -6.76 -0.70 6.28
CA GLU A 13 -7.70 -1.55 7.02
C GLU A 13 -6.98 -2.38 8.07
N VAL A 14 -5.82 -2.96 7.76
CA VAL A 14 -5.03 -3.73 8.73
C VAL A 14 -4.62 -2.84 9.90
N LEU A 15 -4.12 -1.63 9.63
CA LEU A 15 -3.73 -0.67 10.65
C LEU A 15 -4.92 -0.24 11.52
N GLY A 16 -6.07 0.06 10.89
CA GLY A 16 -7.32 0.42 11.58
C GLY A 16 -7.83 -0.71 12.48
N ARG A 17 -7.80 -1.95 12.00
CA ARG A 17 -8.16 -3.15 12.78
C ARG A 17 -7.24 -3.38 13.98
N LEU A 18 -5.96 -3.02 13.86
CA LEU A 18 -4.98 -3.07 14.95
C LEU A 18 -4.99 -1.83 15.86
N GLY A 19 -6.06 -1.04 15.80
CA GLY A 19 -6.32 0.07 16.73
C GLY A 19 -5.63 1.39 16.40
N LEU A 20 -4.97 1.50 15.24
CA LEU A 20 -4.44 2.78 14.76
C LEU A 20 -5.52 3.55 14.00
N LYS A 21 -5.23 4.82 13.71
CA LYS A 21 -6.10 5.71 12.92
C LYS A 21 -5.38 6.15 11.63
N PRO A 22 -5.20 5.26 10.65
CA PRO A 22 -4.50 5.60 9.42
C PRO A 22 -5.30 6.60 8.60
N LEU A 23 -4.62 7.63 8.09
CA LEU A 23 -5.18 8.59 7.14
C LEU A 23 -4.92 8.09 5.72
N LEU A 24 -5.99 7.82 4.95
CA LEU A 24 -5.87 7.27 3.59
C LEU A 24 -6.08 8.36 2.54
N PHE A 25 -5.03 8.62 1.74
CA PHE A 25 -5.14 9.43 0.53
C PHE A 25 -5.52 8.53 -0.66
N SER A 26 -6.64 8.81 -1.32
CA SER A 26 -7.12 8.00 -2.44
C SER A 26 -8.05 8.78 -3.38
N ALA A 27 -8.51 8.12 -4.44
CA ALA A 27 -9.48 8.66 -5.38
C ALA A 27 -10.49 7.59 -5.80
N VAL A 28 -11.75 8.00 -5.93
CA VAL A 28 -12.87 7.16 -6.36
C VAL A 28 -13.66 7.85 -7.46
N GLY A 29 -14.36 7.09 -8.29
CA GLY A 29 -15.28 7.66 -9.26
C GLY A 29 -16.53 8.21 -8.56
N ASN A 30 -17.21 9.17 -9.17
CA ASN A 30 -18.54 9.58 -8.73
C ASN A 30 -19.60 8.53 -9.16
N ASP A 31 -19.50 7.33 -8.60
CA ASP A 31 -20.38 6.21 -8.85
C ASP A 31 -20.78 5.51 -7.54
N SER A 32 -21.83 4.68 -7.62
CA SER A 32 -22.34 3.95 -6.46
C SER A 32 -21.30 3.03 -5.79
N ARG A 33 -20.27 2.60 -6.54
CA ARG A 33 -19.17 1.79 -5.99
C ARG A 33 -18.24 2.63 -5.14
N GLY A 34 -17.87 3.82 -5.61
CA GLY A 34 -17.05 4.79 -4.90
C GLY A 34 -17.70 5.22 -3.59
N GLU A 35 -18.97 5.60 -3.65
CA GLU A 35 -19.74 5.96 -2.45
C GLU A 35 -19.79 4.81 -1.44
N ALA A 36 -20.13 3.60 -1.90
CA ALA A 36 -20.23 2.43 -1.03
C ALA A 36 -18.86 2.01 -0.43
N LEU A 37 -17.78 2.15 -1.20
CA LEU A 37 -16.42 1.85 -0.78
C LEU A 37 -15.95 2.81 0.31
N VAL A 38 -16.10 4.13 0.10
CA VAL A 38 -15.73 5.15 1.09
C VAL A 38 -16.51 4.95 2.39
N LYS A 39 -17.83 4.68 2.29
CA LYS A 39 -18.66 4.38 3.46
C LYS A 39 -18.13 3.18 4.26
N ARG A 40 -17.75 2.07 3.59
CA ARG A 40 -17.20 0.89 4.27
C ARG A 40 -15.83 1.13 4.89
N MET A 41 -14.97 1.94 4.27
CA MET A 41 -13.67 2.30 4.85
C MET A 41 -13.82 2.97 6.22
N VAL A 42 -14.78 3.89 6.34
CA VAL A 42 -15.07 4.61 7.59
C VAL A 42 -15.76 3.70 8.60
N ASP A 43 -16.86 3.08 8.20
CA ASP A 43 -17.76 2.41 9.13
C ASP A 43 -17.24 1.04 9.60
N GLU A 44 -16.50 0.31 8.75
CA GLU A 44 -16.09 -1.08 9.01
C GLU A 44 -14.59 -1.28 9.21
N CYS A 45 -13.75 -0.36 8.72
CA CYS A 45 -12.31 -0.58 8.62
C CYS A 45 -11.47 0.32 9.55
N GLY A 46 -12.09 1.30 10.22
CA GLY A 46 -11.38 2.23 11.11
C GLY A 46 -10.40 3.15 10.35
N ILE A 47 -10.63 3.36 9.05
CA ILE A 47 -9.80 4.22 8.22
C ILE A 47 -10.31 5.65 8.34
N LEU A 48 -9.41 6.59 8.62
CA LEU A 48 -9.75 8.00 8.59
C LEU A 48 -9.78 8.48 7.14
N VAL A 49 -10.95 8.99 6.74
CA VAL A 49 -11.11 9.76 5.51
C VAL A 49 -11.59 11.17 5.86
N THR A 50 -10.67 12.12 5.99
CA THR A 50 -10.97 13.53 6.27
C THR A 50 -11.02 14.33 4.97
N GLY A 51 -12.12 15.07 4.74
CA GLY A 51 -12.30 15.90 3.56
C GLY A 51 -12.50 15.09 2.28
N ILE A 52 -13.62 15.33 1.60
CA ILE A 52 -13.93 14.74 0.30
C ILE A 52 -14.07 15.88 -0.71
N ALA A 53 -13.23 15.88 -1.74
CA ALA A 53 -13.31 16.88 -2.81
C ALA A 53 -13.87 16.25 -4.08
N THR A 54 -14.85 16.92 -4.70
CA THR A 54 -15.43 16.49 -5.98
C THR A 54 -14.85 17.32 -7.12
N THR A 55 -14.50 16.69 -8.24
CA THR A 55 -14.02 17.44 -9.43
C THR A 55 -15.18 17.91 -10.29
N ASP A 56 -15.44 19.21 -10.44
CA ASP A 56 -16.45 19.68 -11.40
C ASP A 56 -15.94 19.62 -12.83
N THR A 57 -16.43 18.65 -13.60
CA THR A 57 -16.31 18.70 -15.06
C THR A 57 -17.44 19.55 -15.64
N ARG A 58 -17.46 20.86 -15.34
CA ARG A 58 -18.22 21.84 -16.13
C ARG A 58 -17.44 23.15 -16.23
N THR A 59 -16.66 23.29 -17.30
CA THR A 59 -16.45 24.60 -17.92
C THR A 59 -17.77 25.05 -18.56
N THR A 60 -18.69 25.60 -17.78
CA THR A 60 -19.68 26.59 -18.22
C THR A 60 -20.19 27.32 -17.00
N GLU A 61 -19.99 28.64 -16.99
CA GLU A 61 -20.63 29.59 -16.08
C GLU A 61 -22.12 29.25 -15.88
N SER A 62 -22.54 29.00 -14.64
CA SER A 62 -23.79 29.52 -14.03
C SER A 62 -24.04 28.89 -12.66
N ASP A 63 -24.29 29.79 -11.72
CA ASP A 63 -24.80 29.68 -10.35
C ASP A 63 -25.43 28.36 -9.87
N GLY A 64 -25.04 27.95 -8.65
CA GLY A 64 -25.98 27.44 -7.64
C GLY A 64 -25.63 26.11 -6.97
N ASP A 65 -25.23 26.20 -5.70
CA ASP A 65 -25.26 25.17 -4.64
C ASP A 65 -24.63 23.80 -4.93
N ASP A 66 -23.32 23.67 -4.69
CA ASP A 66 -22.68 22.39 -4.42
C ASP A 66 -22.41 22.24 -2.92
N ALA A 67 -23.24 21.45 -2.26
CA ALA A 67 -23.12 21.13 -0.85
C ALA A 67 -21.97 20.14 -0.61
N GLU A 68 -20.87 20.62 -0.02
CA GLU A 68 -19.84 19.79 0.59
C GLU A 68 -20.50 18.87 1.65
N LYS A 69 -20.57 17.57 1.39
CA LYS A 69 -21.00 16.59 2.41
C LYS A 69 -19.81 16.32 3.33
N GLU A 70 -19.69 17.15 4.36
CA GLU A 70 -18.76 16.94 5.47
C GLU A 70 -19.23 15.78 6.38
N ILE A 71 -18.50 14.66 6.37
CA ILE A 71 -18.56 13.65 7.44
C ILE A 71 -17.45 14.04 8.43
N ILE A 72 -17.78 14.81 9.47
CA ILE A 72 -16.81 15.29 10.47
C ILE A 72 -16.84 14.39 11.71
N ASP A 73 -15.72 13.75 12.00
CA ASP A 73 -15.35 13.33 13.35
C ASP A 73 -14.84 14.58 14.12
N GLN A 74 -15.39 14.86 15.29
CA GLN A 74 -15.12 16.08 16.06
C GLN A 74 -13.66 16.18 16.53
N ASP A 75 -12.92 15.07 16.56
CA ASP A 75 -11.49 15.03 16.91
C ASP A 75 -10.55 15.42 15.72
N LEU A 76 -11.07 15.62 14.50
CA LEU A 76 -10.29 15.75 13.26
C LEU A 76 -10.37 17.12 12.57
N GLN A 77 -10.89 18.17 13.24
CA GLN A 77 -11.03 19.54 12.71
C GLN A 77 -9.73 20.26 12.27
N MET A 78 -8.58 19.56 12.28
CA MET A 78 -7.24 20.11 12.08
C MET A 78 -6.50 19.56 10.85
N ILE A 79 -7.15 18.82 9.94
CA ILE A 79 -6.54 18.31 8.69
C ILE A 79 -7.26 18.94 7.49
N PRO A 80 -6.74 20.05 6.94
CA PRO A 80 -7.47 20.88 5.98
C PRO A 80 -7.49 20.35 4.53
N SER A 81 -6.77 19.27 4.21
CA SER A 81 -6.68 18.74 2.84
C SER A 81 -7.61 17.54 2.62
N PRO A 82 -8.38 17.49 1.51
CA PRO A 82 -9.23 16.34 1.20
C PRO A 82 -8.37 15.12 0.90
N CYS A 83 -8.49 14.10 1.72
CA CYS A 83 -7.76 12.84 1.51
C CYS A 83 -8.42 11.95 0.46
N ILE A 84 -9.73 12.08 0.21
CA ILE A 84 -10.42 11.36 -0.86
C ILE A 84 -10.88 12.33 -1.94
N ARG A 85 -10.44 12.09 -3.18
CA ARG A 85 -10.96 12.79 -4.35
C ARG A 85 -12.04 11.96 -5.04
N VAL A 86 -13.24 12.54 -5.19
CA VAL A 86 -14.33 12.00 -6.01
C VAL A 86 -14.22 12.61 -7.40
N VAL A 87 -14.02 11.76 -8.41
CA VAL A 87 -13.75 12.21 -9.78
C VAL A 87 -14.97 11.99 -10.67
N ASN A 88 -15.49 13.09 -11.21
CA ASN A 88 -16.59 13.05 -12.18
C ASN A 88 -16.08 12.51 -13.53
N GLY A 89 -16.84 11.60 -14.14
CA GLY A 89 -16.53 11.03 -15.46
C GLY A 89 -15.53 9.88 -15.47
N LEU A 90 -14.98 9.49 -14.31
CA LEU A 90 -14.19 8.27 -14.15
C LEU A 90 -14.94 7.23 -13.30
N ASN A 91 -14.66 5.96 -13.55
CA ASN A 91 -15.14 4.86 -12.72
C ASN A 91 -14.24 4.67 -11.50
N THR A 92 -14.85 4.27 -10.39
CA THR A 92 -14.10 3.72 -9.25
C THR A 92 -13.28 2.52 -9.69
N ALA A 93 -12.02 2.49 -9.26
CA ALA A 93 -11.05 1.49 -9.69
C ALA A 93 -11.60 0.07 -9.53
N THR A 94 -11.60 -0.70 -10.61
CA THR A 94 -12.24 -2.02 -10.68
C THR A 94 -11.31 -3.01 -11.37
N TYR A 95 -11.14 -4.18 -10.75
CA TYR A 95 -10.46 -5.33 -11.34
C TYR A 95 -11.46 -6.48 -11.52
N LEU A 96 -11.75 -6.83 -12.77
CA LEU A 96 -12.61 -7.95 -13.13
C LEU A 96 -11.75 -9.12 -13.60
N ALA A 97 -11.69 -10.18 -12.80
CA ALA A 97 -11.07 -11.45 -13.19
C ALA A 97 -12.14 -12.48 -13.58
N LEU A 98 -11.96 -13.11 -14.74
CA LEU A 98 -12.68 -14.30 -15.15
C LEU A 98 -11.80 -15.50 -14.85
N LEU A 99 -12.30 -16.39 -13.99
CA LEU A 99 -11.61 -17.61 -13.59
C LEU A 99 -12.20 -18.80 -14.33
N GLU A 100 -11.35 -19.77 -14.66
CA GLU A 100 -11.76 -21.08 -15.15
C GLU A 100 -12.38 -21.92 -14.02
N SER A 101 -12.99 -23.05 -14.37
CA SER A 101 -13.64 -23.93 -13.39
C SER A 101 -12.68 -24.56 -12.37
N ASN A 102 -11.38 -24.59 -12.67
CA ASN A 102 -10.32 -25.04 -11.76
C ASN A 102 -9.78 -23.92 -10.85
N GLY A 103 -10.27 -22.68 -10.99
CA GLY A 103 -9.82 -21.51 -10.25
C GLY A 103 -8.69 -20.71 -10.90
N ASP A 104 -8.14 -21.18 -12.02
CA ASP A 104 -7.07 -20.46 -12.73
C ASP A 104 -7.61 -19.20 -13.42
N LEU A 105 -6.76 -18.18 -13.55
CA LEU A 105 -7.13 -16.94 -14.23
C LEU A 105 -7.22 -17.15 -15.74
N SER A 106 -8.43 -17.00 -16.30
CA SER A 106 -8.67 -17.02 -17.75
C SER A 106 -8.32 -15.67 -18.39
N THR A 107 -8.88 -14.59 -17.85
CA THR A 107 -8.60 -13.22 -18.32
C THR A 107 -8.94 -12.20 -17.23
N ALA A 108 -8.38 -11.00 -17.33
CA ALA A 108 -8.72 -9.91 -16.44
C ALA A 108 -8.79 -8.57 -17.17
N ILE A 109 -9.69 -7.70 -16.70
CA ILE A 109 -9.81 -6.30 -17.13
C ILE A 109 -9.62 -5.45 -15.89
N ALA A 110 -8.70 -4.49 -15.96
CA ALA A 110 -8.42 -3.55 -14.88
C ALA A 110 -8.68 -2.13 -15.38
N ASP A 111 -9.67 -1.44 -14.80
CA ASP A 111 -9.81 0.02 -14.91
C ASP A 111 -9.29 0.63 -13.61
N MET A 112 -8.10 1.22 -13.66
CA MET A 112 -7.41 1.83 -12.52
C MET A 112 -7.23 3.34 -12.73
N THR A 113 -7.93 3.92 -13.70
CA THR A 113 -7.68 5.27 -14.24
C THR A 113 -7.80 6.33 -13.16
N VAL A 114 -8.80 6.20 -12.28
CA VAL A 114 -9.07 7.14 -11.19
C VAL A 114 -7.92 7.24 -10.18
N LEU A 115 -7.06 6.22 -10.06
CA LEU A 115 -5.90 6.25 -9.16
C LEU A 115 -4.81 7.23 -9.63
N GLY A 116 -4.91 7.75 -10.86
CA GLY A 116 -4.12 8.89 -11.33
C GLY A 116 -4.45 10.20 -10.61
N GLU A 117 -5.63 10.29 -10.00
CA GLU A 117 -6.19 11.50 -9.39
C GLU A 117 -6.03 11.55 -7.87
N ILE A 118 -5.25 10.64 -7.30
CA ILE A 118 -5.01 10.59 -5.85
C ILE A 118 -4.38 11.92 -5.40
N PRO A 119 -5.00 12.65 -4.45
CA PRO A 119 -4.44 13.88 -3.92
C PRO A 119 -3.17 13.58 -3.13
N LEU A 120 -2.23 14.52 -3.12
CA LEU A 120 -1.03 14.42 -2.29
C LEU A 120 -1.28 15.05 -0.91
N PRO A 121 -0.76 14.45 0.18
CA PRO A 121 -0.78 15.07 1.49
C PRO A 121 0.04 16.37 1.46
N ASP A 122 -0.46 17.40 2.15
CA ASP A 122 0.30 18.62 2.35
C ASP A 122 1.42 18.43 3.40
N LYS A 123 2.29 19.43 3.49
CA LYS A 123 3.42 19.41 4.42
C LYS A 123 2.97 19.30 5.88
N GLU A 124 1.86 19.93 6.26
CA GLU A 124 1.37 19.91 7.63
C GLU A 124 0.89 18.51 8.02
N THR A 125 0.22 17.82 7.10
CA THR A 125 -0.19 16.43 7.25
C THR A 125 1.02 15.52 7.41
N LEU A 126 2.04 15.68 6.56
CA LEU A 126 3.27 14.88 6.62
C LEU A 126 4.01 15.08 7.95
N LEU A 127 4.10 16.31 8.46
CA LEU A 127 4.75 16.61 9.75
C LEU A 127 4.08 15.95 10.97
N ARG A 128 2.87 15.42 10.81
CA ARG A 128 2.12 14.71 11.87
C ARG A 128 2.16 13.20 11.70
N ALA A 129 2.73 12.69 10.60
CA ALA A 129 2.84 11.27 10.33
C ALA A 129 4.20 10.73 10.79
N GLU A 130 4.22 9.48 11.26
CA GLU A 130 5.47 8.74 11.50
C GLU A 130 5.87 7.91 10.29
N TYR A 131 4.88 7.39 9.54
CA TYR A 131 5.04 6.56 8.37
C TYR A 131 4.20 7.09 7.21
N LEU A 132 4.80 7.13 6.02
CA LEU A 132 4.12 7.26 4.75
C LEU A 132 4.19 5.92 4.03
N VAL A 133 3.03 5.31 3.76
CA VAL A 133 2.93 4.11 2.95
C VAL A 133 2.39 4.48 1.58
N VAL A 134 3.11 4.11 0.52
CA VAL A 134 2.67 4.28 -0.86
C VAL A 134 2.67 2.95 -1.57
N ASP A 135 1.66 2.73 -2.41
CA ASP A 135 1.66 1.65 -3.39
C ASP A 135 2.11 2.18 -4.76
N ALA A 136 2.15 1.33 -5.79
CA ALA A 136 2.62 1.74 -7.11
C ALA A 136 1.48 2.11 -8.09
N ASN A 137 0.26 2.37 -7.60
CA ASN A 137 -0.87 2.79 -8.43
C ASN A 137 -0.82 4.27 -8.86
N PRO A 138 -0.43 5.23 -8.01
CA PRO A 138 -0.27 6.62 -8.43
C PRO A 138 0.79 6.80 -9.52
N PRO A 139 0.77 7.92 -10.26
CA PRO A 139 1.83 8.28 -11.18
C PRO A 139 3.18 8.36 -10.47
N MET A 140 4.25 7.92 -11.13
CA MET A 140 5.60 7.95 -10.53
C MET A 140 6.06 9.35 -10.12
N GLU A 141 5.64 10.39 -10.85
CA GLU A 141 5.93 11.78 -10.48
C GLU A 141 5.31 12.15 -9.14
N SER A 142 4.06 11.74 -8.91
CA SER A 142 3.36 11.90 -7.63
C SER A 142 4.09 11.16 -6.52
N LEU A 143 4.51 9.92 -6.76
CA LEU A 143 5.27 9.09 -5.81
C LEU A 143 6.61 9.72 -5.42
N VAL A 144 7.39 10.21 -6.40
CA VAL A 144 8.66 10.90 -6.15
C VAL A 144 8.42 12.18 -5.33
N THR A 145 7.40 12.95 -5.69
CA THR A 145 7.08 14.23 -5.03
C THR A 145 6.74 14.02 -3.56
N VAL A 146 5.82 13.09 -3.26
CA VAL A 146 5.39 12.83 -1.88
C VAL A 146 6.47 12.14 -1.06
N ALA A 147 7.25 11.23 -1.65
CA ALA A 147 8.34 10.56 -0.95
C ALA A 147 9.46 11.53 -0.53
N LYS A 148 9.83 12.48 -1.40
CA LYS A 148 10.79 13.54 -1.07
C LYS A 148 10.26 14.44 0.04
N ALA A 149 9.01 14.89 -0.06
CA ALA A 149 8.38 15.71 0.97
C ALA A 149 8.29 15.00 2.33
N ALA A 150 8.06 13.69 2.33
CA ALA A 150 8.02 12.87 3.54
C ALA A 150 9.41 12.75 4.19
N VAL A 151 10.46 12.52 3.39
CA VAL A 151 11.85 12.52 3.88
C VAL A 151 12.21 13.87 4.50
N ASP A 152 11.87 14.98 3.84
CA ASP A 152 12.11 16.34 4.35
C ASP A 152 11.39 16.61 5.67
N ALA A 153 10.25 15.92 5.92
CA ALA A 153 9.48 15.99 7.15
C ALA A 153 9.95 14.98 8.23
N GLY A 154 10.95 14.14 7.94
CA GLY A 154 11.44 13.11 8.85
C GLY A 154 10.54 11.88 8.96
N VAL A 155 9.66 11.65 7.98
CA VAL A 155 8.70 10.54 7.94
C VAL A 155 9.35 9.32 7.30
N VAL A 156 9.10 8.13 7.88
CA VAL A 156 9.57 6.85 7.32
C VAL A 156 8.76 6.50 6.07
N VAL A 157 9.45 6.26 4.95
CA VAL A 157 8.77 5.94 3.67
C VAL A 157 8.76 4.43 3.41
N CYS A 158 7.57 3.90 3.21
CA CYS A 158 7.25 2.49 2.97
C CYS A 158 6.66 2.31 1.57
N PHE A 159 7.11 1.30 0.82
CA PHE A 159 6.67 1.06 -0.55
C PHE A 159 6.15 -0.37 -0.78
N GLU A 160 4.94 -0.50 -1.29
CA GLU A 160 4.38 -1.75 -1.79
C GLU A 160 4.33 -1.71 -3.34
N PRO A 161 5.03 -2.61 -4.06
CA PRO A 161 5.17 -2.49 -5.52
C PRO A 161 3.94 -2.85 -6.37
N THR A 162 2.94 -3.51 -5.80
CA THR A 162 1.61 -3.84 -6.35
C THR A 162 1.60 -4.87 -7.48
N SER A 163 2.55 -4.78 -8.41
CA SER A 163 2.68 -5.71 -9.52
C SER A 163 4.07 -5.64 -10.14
N VAL A 164 4.50 -6.72 -10.78
CA VAL A 164 5.79 -6.83 -11.48
C VAL A 164 6.06 -5.66 -12.47
N PRO A 165 5.11 -5.22 -13.34
CA PRO A 165 5.36 -4.09 -14.23
C PRO A 165 5.61 -2.77 -13.49
N LYS A 166 4.83 -2.49 -12.44
CA LYS A 166 4.96 -1.26 -11.64
C LYS A 166 6.24 -1.28 -10.79
N ALA A 167 6.57 -2.43 -10.20
CA ALA A 167 7.82 -2.66 -9.49
C ALA A 167 9.05 -2.38 -10.37
N ARG A 168 9.01 -2.77 -11.66
CA ARG A 168 10.08 -2.45 -12.62
C ARG A 168 10.24 -0.95 -12.84
N ILE A 169 9.14 -0.24 -13.03
CA ILE A 169 9.16 1.22 -13.24
C ILE A 169 9.72 1.92 -11.99
N ALA A 170 9.24 1.55 -10.80
CA ALA A 170 9.75 2.10 -9.54
C ALA A 170 11.24 1.79 -9.33
N GLY A 171 11.67 0.55 -9.64
CA GLY A 171 13.07 0.12 -9.55
C GLY A 171 14.05 0.85 -10.47
N GLN A 172 13.54 1.52 -11.51
CA GLN A 172 14.35 2.35 -12.41
C GLN A 172 14.45 3.82 -11.96
N ASN A 173 13.67 4.23 -10.96
CA ASN A 173 13.62 5.59 -10.47
C ASN A 173 14.47 5.77 -9.20
N LYS A 174 15.73 6.21 -9.38
CA LYS A 174 16.69 6.38 -8.28
C LYS A 174 16.25 7.41 -7.25
N ASP A 175 15.61 8.49 -7.69
CA ASP A 175 15.11 9.55 -6.80
C ASP A 175 14.05 9.01 -5.84
N PHE A 176 13.15 8.16 -6.34
CA PHE A 176 12.15 7.50 -5.51
C PHE A 176 12.78 6.47 -4.57
N LEU A 177 13.64 5.57 -5.11
CA LEU A 177 14.27 4.52 -4.30
C LEU A 177 15.07 5.11 -3.13
N LYS A 178 15.79 6.21 -3.34
CA LYS A 178 16.57 6.88 -2.29
C LYS A 178 15.74 7.37 -1.11
N CYS A 179 14.43 7.57 -1.28
CA CYS A 179 13.54 7.93 -0.19
C CYS A 179 13.11 6.73 0.67
N LEU A 180 13.20 5.50 0.15
CA LEU A 180 12.56 4.33 0.77
C LEU A 180 13.36 3.77 1.94
N THR A 181 12.71 3.68 3.11
CA THR A 181 13.21 2.92 4.26
C THR A 181 12.74 1.47 4.20
N PHE A 182 11.49 1.23 3.77
CA PHE A 182 10.94 -0.13 3.62
C PHE A 182 10.40 -0.33 2.21
N ALA A 183 10.59 -1.54 1.68
CA ALA A 183 9.74 -2.05 0.60
C ALA A 183 9.30 -3.50 0.84
N TYR A 184 8.12 -3.85 0.33
CA TYR A 184 7.44 -5.13 0.58
C TYR A 184 7.22 -5.97 -0.69
N PRO A 185 8.23 -6.16 -1.56
CA PRO A 185 8.03 -6.90 -2.81
C PRO A 185 7.77 -8.39 -2.55
N ASN A 186 7.02 -9.04 -3.45
CA ASN A 186 7.19 -10.48 -3.65
C ASN A 186 8.49 -10.79 -4.42
N LEU A 187 8.82 -12.07 -4.57
CA LEU A 187 10.05 -12.49 -5.24
C LEU A 187 10.15 -11.98 -6.70
N ASP A 188 9.06 -12.02 -7.47
CA ASP A 188 9.07 -11.58 -8.87
C ASP A 188 9.16 -10.06 -9.01
N GLU A 189 8.53 -9.32 -8.11
CA GLU A 189 8.64 -7.86 -8.00
C GLU A 189 10.05 -7.43 -7.59
N LEU A 190 10.69 -8.14 -6.65
CA LEU A 190 12.08 -7.89 -6.28
C LEU A 190 12.99 -8.02 -7.51
N TYR A 191 12.82 -9.09 -8.28
CA TYR A 191 13.59 -9.25 -9.52
C TYR A 191 13.29 -8.15 -10.53
N ALA A 192 12.04 -7.69 -10.62
CA ALA A 192 11.68 -6.58 -11.48
C ALA A 192 12.36 -5.27 -11.06
N MET A 193 12.39 -4.98 -9.75
CA MET A 193 13.07 -3.81 -9.18
C MET A 193 14.60 -3.87 -9.40
N ALA A 194 15.19 -5.07 -9.33
CA ALA A 194 16.63 -5.27 -9.52
C ALA A 194 17.07 -5.28 -11.01
N ASP A 195 16.16 -4.98 -11.94
CA ASP A 195 16.31 -5.16 -13.39
C ASP A 195 16.82 -6.56 -13.77
N GLY A 196 16.26 -7.57 -13.11
CA GLY A 196 16.68 -8.97 -13.18
C GLY A 196 15.54 -9.94 -13.51
N LYS A 197 15.89 -11.23 -13.47
CA LYS A 197 14.98 -12.39 -13.54
C LYS A 197 15.53 -13.51 -12.65
N LYS A 198 14.66 -14.34 -12.07
CA LYS A 198 15.01 -15.48 -11.21
C LYS A 198 16.07 -16.40 -11.80
N SER A 199 16.02 -16.66 -13.10
CA SER A 199 16.97 -17.54 -13.80
C SER A 199 18.40 -17.01 -13.88
N LYS A 200 18.64 -15.74 -13.52
CA LYS A 200 19.93 -15.06 -13.68
C LYS A 200 20.50 -14.50 -12.38
N MET A 201 19.73 -14.51 -11.29
CA MET A 201 20.08 -13.80 -10.07
C MET A 201 19.47 -14.49 -8.85
N ASP A 202 20.29 -14.75 -7.84
CA ASP A 202 19.79 -15.23 -6.55
C ASP A 202 19.08 -14.09 -5.79
N VAL A 203 18.18 -14.44 -4.86
CA VAL A 203 17.41 -13.48 -4.06
C VAL A 203 18.30 -12.47 -3.30
N ARG A 204 19.44 -12.90 -2.76
CA ARG A 204 20.40 -12.03 -2.05
C ARG A 204 21.03 -11.03 -3.00
N GLN A 205 21.46 -11.45 -4.19
CA GLN A 205 21.99 -10.55 -5.21
C GLN A 205 20.95 -9.51 -5.64
N ALA A 206 19.69 -9.91 -5.83
CA ALA A 206 18.61 -8.99 -6.17
C ALA A 206 18.35 -7.98 -5.04
N ALA A 207 18.28 -8.47 -3.80
CA ALA A 207 18.11 -7.62 -2.62
C ALA A 207 19.23 -6.59 -2.48
N VAL A 208 20.50 -6.98 -2.64
CA VAL A 208 21.65 -6.06 -2.57
C VAL A 208 21.57 -4.97 -3.64
N ARG A 209 21.18 -5.32 -4.87
CA ARG A 209 21.05 -4.33 -5.97
C ARG A 209 19.99 -3.28 -5.68
N VAL A 210 18.88 -3.68 -5.06
CA VAL A 210 17.81 -2.74 -4.69
C VAL A 210 18.21 -1.94 -3.46
N LEU A 211 18.73 -2.58 -2.40
CA LEU A 211 19.18 -1.90 -1.17
C LEU A 211 20.25 -0.82 -1.44
N ASN A 212 21.21 -1.08 -2.34
CA ASN A 212 22.23 -0.08 -2.71
C ASN A 212 21.66 1.20 -3.35
N GLN A 213 20.41 1.16 -3.82
CA GLN A 213 19.72 2.31 -4.40
C GLN A 213 18.73 2.95 -3.42
N MET A 214 18.46 2.30 -2.28
CA MET A 214 17.54 2.79 -1.26
C MET A 214 18.20 3.84 -0.35
N ASN A 215 17.44 4.28 0.66
CA ASN A 215 17.92 5.17 1.72
C ASN A 215 19.25 4.66 2.32
N ASP A 216 20.22 5.57 2.41
CA ASP A 216 21.59 5.28 2.83
C ASP A 216 21.75 5.14 4.34
N ASP A 217 20.82 5.63 5.16
CA ASP A 217 20.91 5.51 6.61
C ASP A 217 20.55 4.09 7.05
N ILE A 218 19.33 3.67 6.71
CA ILE A 218 18.84 2.33 6.95
C ILE A 218 17.73 1.98 5.95
N SER A 219 17.80 0.77 5.40
CA SER A 219 16.81 0.26 4.47
C SER A 219 16.52 -1.22 4.70
N PHE A 220 15.27 -1.61 4.42
CA PHE A 220 14.74 -2.94 4.61
C PHE A 220 13.93 -3.39 3.40
N LEU A 221 14.19 -4.61 2.94
CA LEU A 221 13.35 -5.34 2.00
C LEU A 221 12.70 -6.51 2.73
N VAL A 222 11.38 -6.47 2.84
CA VAL A 222 10.57 -7.55 3.41
C VAL A 222 10.00 -8.36 2.26
N ILE A 223 10.73 -9.39 1.84
CA ILE A 223 10.44 -10.10 0.58
C ILE A 223 9.53 -11.29 0.87
N THR A 224 8.34 -11.31 0.28
CA THR A 224 7.42 -12.46 0.42
C THR A 224 7.80 -13.58 -0.55
N LEU A 225 7.86 -14.82 -0.06
CA LEU A 225 8.24 -16.02 -0.80
C LEU A 225 7.09 -17.05 -0.89
N GLY A 226 5.85 -16.62 -0.68
CA GLY A 226 4.68 -17.51 -0.66
C GLY A 226 4.82 -18.59 0.42
N ALA A 227 4.75 -19.87 0.01
CA ALA A 227 4.86 -21.01 0.92
C ALA A 227 6.21 -21.13 1.63
N GLU A 228 7.26 -20.44 1.15
CA GLU A 228 8.57 -20.41 1.81
C GLU A 228 8.65 -19.34 2.93
N GLY A 229 7.61 -18.54 3.14
CA GLY A 229 7.56 -17.51 4.19
C GLY A 229 8.12 -16.15 3.75
N VAL A 230 8.94 -15.52 4.60
CA VAL A 230 9.44 -14.16 4.40
C VAL A 230 10.97 -14.12 4.45
N PHE A 231 11.59 -13.42 3.50
CA PHE A 231 13.02 -13.16 3.46
C PHE A 231 13.29 -11.67 3.72
N LEU A 232 13.87 -11.38 4.87
CA LEU A 232 14.26 -10.03 5.28
C LEU A 232 15.69 -9.75 4.82
N ALA A 233 15.88 -8.67 4.08
CA ALA A 233 17.20 -8.11 3.80
C ALA A 233 17.29 -6.68 4.32
N SER A 234 18.41 -6.31 4.92
CA SER A 234 18.61 -4.95 5.42
C SER A 234 20.02 -4.43 5.17
N MET A 235 20.14 -3.11 5.07
CA MET A 235 21.42 -2.42 4.93
C MET A 235 21.42 -1.17 5.81
N VAL A 236 22.56 -0.89 6.44
CA VAL A 236 22.77 0.30 7.29
C VAL A 236 24.02 1.01 6.80
N GLY A 237 23.90 2.29 6.45
CA GLY A 237 24.97 3.08 5.85
C GLY A 237 25.15 2.82 4.34
N GLU A 238 25.59 3.86 3.61
CA GLU A 238 25.91 3.83 2.17
C GLU A 238 26.90 2.72 1.76
N ARG A 239 27.78 2.32 2.70
CA ARG A 239 28.75 1.21 2.52
C ARG A 239 28.48 0.03 3.45
N GLY A 240 27.23 -0.11 3.87
CA GLY A 240 26.76 -1.17 4.73
C GLY A 240 26.92 -2.55 4.10
N VAL A 241 27.18 -3.56 4.94
CA VAL A 241 27.08 -4.95 4.52
C VAL A 241 25.64 -5.39 4.68
N ALA A 242 25.02 -5.87 3.60
CA ALA A 242 23.67 -6.39 3.66
C ALA A 242 23.56 -7.56 4.65
N LYS A 243 22.56 -7.50 5.52
CA LYS A 243 22.17 -8.60 6.43
C LYS A 243 20.95 -9.31 5.87
N PHE A 244 20.85 -10.60 6.13
CA PHE A 244 19.78 -11.44 5.61
C PHE A 244 19.24 -12.35 6.71
N GLN A 245 17.92 -12.50 6.75
CA GLN A 245 17.24 -13.42 7.64
C GLN A 245 16.02 -14.03 6.94
N HIS A 246 15.86 -15.34 7.08
CA HIS A 246 14.72 -16.07 6.54
C HIS A 246 13.79 -16.49 7.68
N PHE A 247 12.49 -16.25 7.48
CA PHE A 247 11.41 -16.61 8.38
C PHE A 247 10.52 -17.62 7.66
N PRO A 248 10.69 -18.93 7.91
CA PRO A 248 9.85 -19.94 7.28
C PRO A 248 8.42 -19.89 7.82
N THR A 249 7.46 -20.31 7.00
CA THR A 249 6.08 -20.56 7.42
C THR A 249 5.76 -22.04 7.31
N GLU A 250 4.77 -22.48 8.08
CA GLU A 250 4.15 -23.80 7.92
C GLU A 250 3.16 -23.79 6.75
N GLU A 251 2.87 -24.98 6.23
CA GLU A 251 1.81 -25.18 5.24
C GLU A 251 0.44 -24.96 5.90
N ILE A 252 -0.43 -24.21 5.22
CA ILE A 252 -1.77 -23.90 5.70
C ILE A 252 -2.78 -24.10 4.57
N ASP A 253 -4.03 -24.36 4.94
CA ASP A 253 -5.13 -24.32 3.99
C ASP A 253 -5.38 -22.87 3.55
N ILE A 254 -5.11 -22.58 2.27
CA ILE A 254 -5.30 -21.25 1.68
C ILE A 254 -6.71 -21.20 1.06
N ALA A 255 -7.50 -20.23 1.50
CA ALA A 255 -8.78 -19.89 0.90
C ALA A 255 -8.65 -18.75 -0.13
N ASN A 256 -7.80 -17.76 0.16
CA ASN A 256 -7.56 -16.61 -0.71
C ASN A 256 -6.13 -16.09 -0.50
N CYS A 257 -5.36 -15.91 -1.56
CA CYS A 257 -3.99 -15.38 -1.46
C CYS A 257 -3.91 -13.83 -1.44
N THR A 258 -5.01 -13.15 -1.78
CA THR A 258 -5.07 -11.69 -1.91
C THR A 258 -5.02 -11.01 -0.54
N GLY A 259 -4.19 -9.98 -0.39
CA GLY A 259 -4.10 -9.17 0.85
C GLY A 259 -3.19 -9.73 1.93
N ALA A 260 -2.58 -10.90 1.74
CA ALA A 260 -1.63 -11.47 2.70
C ALA A 260 -0.35 -10.61 2.84
N GLY A 261 0.20 -10.12 1.72
CA GLY A 261 1.31 -9.18 1.71
C GLY A 261 0.97 -7.85 2.37
N ASP A 262 -0.20 -7.30 2.06
CA ASP A 262 -0.72 -6.06 2.67
C ASP A 262 -0.90 -6.21 4.18
N THR A 263 -1.40 -7.38 4.62
CA THR A 263 -1.52 -7.74 6.04
C THR A 263 -0.16 -7.78 6.73
N LEU A 264 0.84 -8.41 6.10
CA LEU A 264 2.20 -8.44 6.61
C LEU A 264 2.77 -7.01 6.75
N ALA A 265 2.63 -6.17 5.72
CA ALA A 265 3.12 -4.80 5.72
C ALA A 265 2.48 -3.95 6.83
N GLY A 266 1.14 -3.91 6.89
CA GLY A 266 0.41 -3.15 7.91
C GLY A 266 0.69 -3.63 9.33
N SER A 267 0.77 -4.95 9.54
CA SER A 267 1.05 -5.54 10.85
C SER A 267 2.48 -5.26 11.32
N LEU A 268 3.44 -5.27 10.41
CA LEU A 268 4.82 -4.91 10.72
C LEU A 268 4.91 -3.43 11.12
N ILE A 269 4.30 -2.52 10.35
CA ILE A 269 4.26 -1.09 10.69
C ILE A 269 3.64 -0.88 12.08
N ASN A 270 2.50 -1.51 12.36
CA ASN A 270 1.88 -1.46 13.69
C ASN A 270 2.81 -1.99 14.79
N SER A 271 3.54 -3.07 14.54
CA SER A 271 4.47 -3.63 15.53
C SER A 271 5.64 -2.68 15.83
N LEU A 272 6.18 -2.02 14.79
CA LEU A 272 7.26 -1.03 14.93
C LEU A 272 6.78 0.21 15.69
N LEU A 273 5.58 0.72 15.40
CA LEU A 273 4.96 1.83 16.14
C LEU A 273 4.75 1.50 17.62
N ASN A 274 4.55 0.22 17.95
CA ASN A 274 4.45 -0.28 19.32
C ASN A 274 5.80 -0.66 19.95
N GLY A 275 6.93 -0.28 19.33
CA GLY A 275 8.27 -0.48 19.87
C GLY A 275 8.84 -1.90 19.74
N SER A 276 8.22 -2.76 18.93
CA SER A 276 8.76 -4.10 18.65
C SER A 276 9.99 -4.02 17.74
N THR A 277 10.83 -5.03 17.79
CA THR A 277 11.92 -5.20 16.80
C THR A 277 11.38 -5.56 15.41
N ILE A 278 12.17 -5.36 14.36
CA ILE A 278 11.81 -5.75 12.99
C ILE A 278 11.54 -7.25 12.88
N GLU A 279 12.31 -8.09 13.58
CA GLU A 279 12.13 -9.53 13.58
C GLU A 279 10.86 -9.98 14.30
N GLU A 280 10.48 -9.30 15.39
CA GLU A 280 9.19 -9.54 16.07
C GLU A 280 8.02 -9.09 15.19
N GLY A 281 8.14 -7.92 14.55
CA GLY A 281 7.12 -7.38 13.66
C GLY A 281 6.90 -8.25 12.42
N VAL A 282 7.97 -8.80 11.81
CA VAL A 282 7.85 -9.75 10.70
C VAL A 282 7.12 -11.01 11.14
N ARG A 283 7.48 -11.60 12.29
CA ARG A 283 6.79 -12.80 12.81
C ARG A 283 5.31 -12.52 13.07
N ARG A 284 4.99 -11.40 13.72
CA ARG A 284 3.61 -11.02 13.99
C ARG A 284 2.81 -10.79 12.70
N GLY A 285 3.41 -10.11 11.73
CA GLY A 285 2.76 -9.88 10.44
C GLY A 285 2.56 -11.17 9.65
N MET A 286 3.45 -12.15 9.74
CA MET A 286 3.23 -13.48 9.18
C MET A 286 2.03 -14.19 9.83
N GLU A 287 1.90 -14.13 11.16
CA GLU A 287 0.76 -14.74 11.86
C GLU A 287 -0.58 -14.10 11.47
N TYR A 288 -0.65 -12.77 11.34
CA TYR A 288 -1.87 -12.13 10.83
C TYR A 288 -2.10 -12.39 9.34
N ALA A 289 -1.04 -12.48 8.52
CA ALA A 289 -1.17 -12.84 7.11
C ALA A 289 -1.81 -14.24 6.94
N LYS A 290 -1.51 -15.20 7.83
CA LYS A 290 -2.19 -16.51 7.85
C LYS A 290 -3.70 -16.38 8.08
N LEU A 291 -4.15 -15.42 8.88
CA LEU A 291 -5.58 -15.17 9.08
C LEU A 291 -6.25 -14.67 7.79
N SER A 292 -5.59 -13.77 7.06
CA SER A 292 -6.06 -13.29 5.75
C SER A 292 -6.05 -14.40 4.70
N LEU A 293 -5.00 -15.25 4.68
CA LEU A 293 -4.92 -16.39 3.77
C LEU A 293 -6.06 -17.40 3.95
N ARG A 294 -6.57 -17.56 5.17
CA ARG A 294 -7.72 -18.41 5.50
C ARG A 294 -9.07 -17.73 5.26
N CYS A 295 -9.09 -16.45 4.89
CA CYS A 295 -10.32 -15.68 4.66
C CYS A 295 -10.73 -15.75 3.18
N GLY A 296 -11.70 -16.60 2.85
CA GLY A 296 -12.17 -16.73 1.45
C GLY A 296 -13.01 -15.56 0.92
N SER A 297 -13.56 -14.71 1.80
CA SER A 297 -14.56 -13.71 1.42
C SER A 297 -14.03 -12.27 1.29
N ARG A 298 -12.85 -11.97 1.84
CA ARG A 298 -12.24 -10.63 1.85
C ARG A 298 -10.73 -10.76 1.73
N ALA A 299 -10.06 -9.71 1.26
CA ALA A 299 -8.59 -9.66 1.22
C ALA A 299 -7.97 -9.57 2.62
N ILE A 300 -8.65 -8.86 3.54
CA ILE A 300 -8.18 -8.64 4.91
C ILE A 300 -9.12 -9.35 5.89
N SER A 301 -8.54 -10.17 6.77
CA SER A 301 -9.32 -10.91 7.76
C SER A 301 -9.87 -10.00 8.84
N GLN A 302 -11.16 -10.16 9.14
CA GLN A 302 -11.83 -9.48 10.25
C GLN A 302 -11.38 -9.98 11.63
N GLN A 303 -10.61 -11.08 11.68
CA GLN A 303 -10.05 -11.63 12.91
C GLN A 303 -8.78 -10.90 13.38
N ILE A 304 -8.20 -10.02 12.55
CA ILE A 304 -7.08 -9.16 12.93
C ILE A 304 -7.56 -8.17 13.99
N LYS A 305 -6.93 -8.22 15.16
CA LYS A 305 -7.18 -7.39 16.35
C LYS A 305 -5.91 -7.31 17.20
#